data_AF-Q6QPX4-F1
#
_entry.id   AF-Q6QPX4-F1
#
_cell.length_a   1.000
_cell.length_b   1.000
_cell.length_c   1.000
_cell.angle_alpha   90.00
_cell.angle_beta   90.00
_cell.angle_gamma   90.00
#
_symmetry.space_group_name_H-M   'P 1'
#
loop_
_entity.id
_entity.type
_entity.pdbx_description
1 polymer ?
#
loop_
_entity_poly.entity_id
_entity_poly.type
_entity_poly.pdbx_seq_one_letter_code
_entity_poly.pdbx_strand_id
1 'polypeptide(L)'
;SRVLQNGGGKLEKTPLYLEEDIRPEMRDDIYDPTYQDKEGPKPKLEYVWRNIILMGLLHLGALYGITLIPTCKIYTFLWVLFYYVMSALGITAGVHRLWSHRTYKARLPLRVFLIIANTMAFQNDVFEWSRDHRAHHK
;
A
#
# COMPACT_ATOMS: atom_id res chain seq x y z
N SER A 1 18.34 54.45 24.58
CA SER A 1 19.50 53.55 24.67
C SER A 1 19.18 52.28 23.89
N ARG A 2 19.99 51.92 22.90
CA ARG A 2 19.87 50.68 22.11
C ARG A 2 20.18 49.46 22.99
N VAL A 3 19.54 48.33 22.73
CA VAL A 3 20.18 47.08 22.25
C VAL A 3 19.06 46.05 21.99
N LEU A 4 19.02 45.58 20.74
CA LEU A 4 18.25 44.42 20.28
C LEU A 4 18.94 43.14 20.78
N GLN A 5 18.17 42.17 21.26
CA GLN A 5 18.66 40.80 21.38
C GLN A 5 17.81 39.88 20.49
N ASN A 6 18.45 39.48 19.40
CA ASN A 6 18.08 38.36 18.55
C ASN A 6 17.96 37.08 19.38
N GLY A 7 16.85 36.38 19.22
CA GLY A 7 16.66 35.01 19.63
C GLY A 7 15.80 34.33 18.59
N GLY A 8 16.38 34.08 17.41
CA GLY A 8 15.77 33.35 16.30
C GLY A 8 15.43 31.92 16.72
N GLY A 9 14.28 31.73 17.35
CA GLY A 9 13.61 30.45 17.45
C GLY A 9 13.13 30.08 16.06
N LYS A 10 13.87 29.16 15.42
CA LYS A 10 13.48 28.35 14.26
C LYS A 10 11.96 28.41 14.04
N LEU A 11 11.52 29.24 13.10
CA LEU A 11 10.25 29.03 12.42
C LEU A 11 10.39 27.64 11.79
N GLU A 12 9.84 26.65 12.47
CA GLU A 12 9.60 25.33 11.91
C GLU A 12 8.83 25.61 10.63
N LYS A 13 9.50 25.46 9.49
CA LYS A 13 8.89 25.66 8.19
C LYS A 13 7.78 24.62 8.12
N THR A 14 6.54 25.04 8.34
CA THR A 14 5.37 24.27 7.95
C THR A 14 5.64 23.86 6.50
N PRO A 15 5.77 22.55 6.21
CA PRO A 15 6.05 22.11 4.85
C PRO A 15 5.01 22.69 3.90
N LEU A 16 5.43 23.15 2.72
CA LEU A 16 4.57 23.86 1.77
C LEU A 16 3.30 23.07 1.34
N TYR A 17 3.28 21.75 1.56
CA TYR A 17 2.10 20.88 1.33
C TYR A 17 1.01 20.98 2.43
N LEU A 18 1.29 21.67 3.54
CA LEU A 18 0.33 21.91 4.62
C LEU A 18 -0.43 23.24 4.45
N GLU A 19 -0.07 24.09 3.47
CA GLU A 19 -0.72 25.38 3.26
C GLU A 19 -2.07 25.24 2.53
N GLU A 20 -2.23 24.25 1.65
CA GLU A 20 -3.49 23.95 0.96
C GLU A 20 -3.91 22.49 1.19
N ASP A 21 -4.91 22.26 2.05
CA ASP A 21 -5.53 20.95 2.23
C ASP A 21 -6.45 20.63 1.04
N ILE A 22 -5.87 20.02 0.00
CA ILE A 22 -6.59 19.63 -1.22
C ILE A 22 -7.49 18.39 -1.04
N ARG A 23 -7.37 17.67 0.08
CA ARG A 23 -8.10 16.41 0.34
C ARG A 23 -8.52 16.31 1.81
N PRO A 24 -9.42 17.20 2.27
CA PRO A 24 -9.83 17.25 3.68
C PRO A 24 -10.66 16.03 4.10
N GLU A 25 -11.24 15.29 3.15
CA GLU A 25 -12.07 14.11 3.38
C GLU A 25 -11.29 12.87 3.85
N MET A 26 -9.95 12.86 3.77
CA MET A 26 -9.11 11.72 4.19
C MET A 26 -7.78 12.17 4.79
N ARG A 27 -7.61 11.90 6.09
CA ARG A 27 -6.42 12.27 6.89
C ARG A 27 -5.72 11.09 7.60
N ASP A 28 -6.34 9.91 7.61
CA ASP A 28 -5.81 8.72 8.29
C ASP A 28 -4.51 8.17 7.68
N ASP A 29 -4.12 8.66 6.50
CA ASP A 29 -2.91 8.33 5.76
C ASP A 29 -1.85 9.45 5.83
N ILE A 30 -2.05 10.47 6.65
CA ILE A 30 -1.05 11.51 6.91
C ILE A 30 -0.06 10.99 7.95
N TYR A 31 1.22 11.09 7.62
CA TYR A 31 2.33 10.75 8.52
C TYR A 31 2.24 11.55 9.82
N ASP A 32 2.30 10.85 10.95
CA ASP A 32 2.28 11.42 12.29
C ASP A 32 3.71 11.51 12.85
N PRO A 33 4.38 12.67 12.76
CA PRO A 33 5.74 12.82 13.27
C PRO A 33 5.83 12.71 14.80
N THR A 34 4.69 12.73 15.51
CA THR A 34 4.64 12.63 16.97
C THR A 34 4.69 11.19 17.45
N TYR A 35 4.34 10.21 16.59
CA TYR A 35 4.43 8.80 16.93
C TYR A 35 5.89 8.35 17.00
N GLN A 36 6.23 7.68 18.10
CA GLN A 36 7.52 7.01 18.27
C GLN A 36 7.27 5.61 18.81
N ASP A 37 8.07 4.65 18.36
CA ASP A 37 8.06 3.30 18.90
C ASP A 37 8.28 3.36 20.41
N LYS A 38 7.51 2.57 21.17
CA LYS A 38 7.68 2.47 22.62
C LYS A 38 9.11 2.05 22.94
N GLU A 39 9.73 2.75 23.88
CA GLU A 39 11.04 2.38 24.39
C GLU A 39 10.98 1.03 25.12
N GLY A 40 11.99 0.19 24.91
CA GLY A 40 12.12 -1.11 25.53
C GLY A 40 12.39 -2.26 24.56
N PRO A 41 12.52 -3.49 25.07
CA PRO A 41 12.75 -4.65 24.22
C PRO A 41 11.50 -4.95 23.38
N LYS A 42 11.67 -5.07 22.06
CA LYS A 42 10.59 -5.51 21.18
C LYS A 42 10.14 -6.92 21.59
N PRO A 43 8.82 -7.21 21.58
CA PRO A 43 8.34 -8.56 21.87
C PRO A 43 8.93 -9.55 20.86
N LYS A 44 9.07 -10.80 21.29
CA LYS A 44 9.50 -11.88 20.39
C LYS A 44 8.47 -12.06 19.28
N LEU A 45 8.95 -12.36 18.08
CA LEU A 45 8.08 -12.64 16.94
C LEU A 45 7.33 -13.95 17.16
N GLU A 46 6.01 -13.91 16.99
CA GLU A 46 5.17 -15.11 16.99
C GLU A 46 5.03 -15.64 15.57
N TYR A 47 5.50 -16.86 15.34
CA TYR A 47 5.47 -17.47 14.01
C TYR A 47 4.10 -18.06 13.68
N VAL A 48 3.50 -17.58 12.60
CA VAL A 48 2.29 -18.16 12.03
C VAL A 48 2.67 -19.22 11.00
N TRP A 49 2.90 -20.46 11.47
CA TRP A 49 3.40 -21.57 10.65
C TRP A 49 2.56 -21.86 9.40
N ARG A 50 1.24 -21.70 9.48
CA ARG A 50 0.35 -21.83 8.32
C ARG A 50 0.78 -20.91 7.17
N ASN A 51 1.06 -19.64 7.46
CA ASN A 51 1.45 -18.66 6.46
C ASN A 51 2.85 -18.98 5.91
N ILE A 52 3.77 -19.39 6.80
CA ILE A 52 5.14 -19.78 6.43
C ILE A 52 5.11 -20.94 5.42
N ILE A 53 4.36 -22.00 5.73
CA ILE A 53 4.25 -23.19 4.87
C ILE A 53 3.62 -22.82 3.52
N LEU A 54 2.47 -22.12 3.53
CA LEU A 54 1.77 -21.74 2.29
C LEU A 54 2.63 -20.83 1.41
N MET A 55 3.33 -19.86 2.01
CA MET A 55 4.22 -18.97 1.27
C MET A 55 5.43 -19.71 0.70
N GLY A 56 5.99 -20.66 1.46
CA GLY A 56 7.05 -21.54 0.97
C GLY A 56 6.60 -22.37 -0.23
N LEU A 57 5.45 -23.04 -0.14
CA LEU A 57 4.89 -23.83 -1.24
C LEU A 57 4.59 -22.99 -2.48
N LEU A 58 4.04 -21.78 -2.31
CA LEU A 58 3.78 -20.85 -3.41
C LEU A 58 5.06 -20.52 -4.18
N HIS A 59 6.13 -20.17 -3.49
CA HIS A 59 7.40 -19.79 -4.12
C HIS A 59 8.14 -21.00 -4.73
N LEU A 60 8.07 -22.17 -4.10
CA LEU A 60 8.60 -23.41 -4.68
C LEU A 60 7.84 -23.78 -5.98
N GLY A 61 6.52 -23.64 -5.98
CA GLY A 61 5.69 -23.81 -7.18
C GLY A 61 6.05 -22.79 -8.28
N ALA A 62 6.33 -21.55 -7.92
CA ALA A 62 6.78 -20.53 -8.87
C ALA A 62 8.14 -20.87 -9.48
N LEU A 63 9.12 -21.32 -8.66
CA LEU A 63 10.42 -21.78 -9.14
C LEU A 63 10.29 -22.96 -10.11
N TYR A 64 9.43 -23.93 -9.78
CA TYR A 64 9.12 -25.04 -10.68
C TYR A 64 8.47 -24.53 -11.98
N GLY A 65 7.52 -23.60 -11.87
CA GLY A 65 6.87 -22.96 -13.02
C GLY A 65 7.84 -22.30 -14.00
N ILE A 66 8.93 -21.71 -13.50
CA ILE A 66 10.00 -21.13 -14.34
C ILE A 66 10.62 -22.20 -15.25
N THR A 67 10.82 -23.41 -14.76
CA THR A 67 11.37 -24.52 -15.57
C THR A 67 10.43 -24.98 -16.69
N LEU A 68 9.13 -24.72 -16.56
CA LEU A 68 8.10 -25.06 -17.54
C LEU A 68 7.90 -24.00 -18.62
N ILE A 69 8.41 -22.77 -18.42
CA ILE A 69 8.27 -21.65 -19.36
C ILE A 69 8.60 -22.02 -20.82
N PRO A 70 9.69 -22.76 -21.14
CA PRO A 70 10.02 -23.11 -22.53
C PRO A 70 8.99 -24.01 -23.21
N THR A 71 8.14 -24.69 -22.44
CA THR A 71 7.11 -25.61 -22.94
C THR A 71 5.74 -24.95 -23.13
N CYS A 72 5.59 -23.71 -22.67
CA CYS A 72 4.32 -22.98 -22.70
C CYS A 72 3.97 -22.45 -24.10
N LYS A 73 2.68 -22.38 -24.40
CA LYS A 73 2.15 -21.76 -25.62
C LYS A 73 2.21 -20.24 -25.50
N ILE A 74 2.29 -19.53 -26.63
CA ILE A 74 2.27 -18.06 -26.65
C ILE A 74 1.03 -17.46 -25.94
N TYR A 75 -0.12 -18.12 -26.06
CA TYR A 75 -1.35 -17.71 -25.37
C TYR A 75 -1.23 -17.73 -23.85
N THR A 76 -0.41 -18.62 -23.28
CA THR A 76 -0.14 -18.65 -21.85
C THR A 76 0.58 -17.38 -21.40
N PHE A 77 1.53 -16.87 -22.20
CA PHE A 77 2.22 -15.62 -21.89
C PHE A 77 1.29 -14.41 -21.99
N LEU A 78 0.45 -14.36 -23.03
CA LEU A 78 -0.57 -13.31 -23.15
C LEU A 78 -1.55 -13.32 -21.99
N TRP A 79 -1.97 -14.51 -21.55
CA TRP A 79 -2.82 -14.68 -20.38
C TRP A 79 -2.15 -14.21 -19.10
N VAL A 80 -0.89 -14.58 -18.86
CA VAL A 80 -0.12 -14.12 -17.69
C VAL A 80 0.01 -12.61 -17.69
N LEU A 81 0.34 -11.98 -18.82
CA LEU A 81 0.45 -10.53 -18.94
C LEU A 81 -0.89 -9.85 -18.62
N PHE A 82 -1.98 -10.34 -19.20
CA PHE A 82 -3.32 -9.84 -18.91
C PHE A 82 -3.65 -9.95 -17.42
N TYR A 83 -3.44 -11.12 -16.82
CA TYR A 83 -3.74 -11.37 -15.41
C TYR A 83 -2.90 -10.49 -14.48
N TYR A 84 -1.61 -10.29 -14.81
CA TYR A 84 -0.70 -9.42 -14.09
C TYR A 84 -1.15 -7.97 -14.13
N VAL A 85 -1.46 -7.43 -15.31
CA VAL A 85 -1.92 -6.03 -15.46
C VAL A 85 -3.23 -5.81 -14.72
N MET A 86 -4.19 -6.72 -14.85
CA MET A 86 -5.47 -6.63 -14.14
C MET A 86 -5.28 -6.62 -12.63
N SER A 87 -4.52 -7.57 -12.10
CA SER A 87 -4.22 -7.64 -10.66
C SER A 87 -3.49 -6.39 -10.16
N ALA A 88 -2.50 -5.91 -10.91
CA ALA A 88 -1.76 -4.70 -10.59
C ALA A 88 -2.65 -3.46 -10.57
N LEU A 89 -3.60 -3.33 -11.50
CA LEU A 89 -4.59 -2.24 -11.51
C LEU A 89 -5.53 -2.32 -10.30
N GLY A 90 -5.99 -3.53 -9.94
CA GLY A 90 -6.79 -3.77 -8.74
C GLY A 90 -6.10 -3.25 -7.47
N ILE A 91 -4.79 -3.50 -7.34
CA ILE A 91 -4.02 -2.99 -6.21
C ILE A 91 -3.77 -1.48 -6.32
N THR A 92 -3.12 -1.05 -7.39
CA THR A 92 -2.57 0.31 -7.50
C THR A 92 -3.64 1.37 -7.72
N ALA A 93 -4.49 1.18 -8.73
CA ALA A 93 -5.57 2.12 -9.02
C ALA A 93 -6.74 1.91 -8.04
N GLY A 94 -7.01 0.66 -7.67
CA GLY A 94 -8.04 0.30 -6.70
C GLY A 94 -7.59 0.53 -5.26
N VAL A 95 -7.22 -0.55 -4.55
CA VAL A 95 -7.12 -0.56 -3.08
C VAL A 95 -6.21 0.53 -2.54
N HIS A 96 -5.10 0.81 -3.22
CA HIS A 96 -4.16 1.85 -2.85
C HIS A 96 -4.73 3.27 -3.05
N ARG A 97 -4.98 3.69 -4.30
CA ARG A 97 -5.35 5.08 -4.60
C ARG A 97 -6.81 5.41 -4.29
N LEU A 98 -7.74 4.54 -4.67
CA LEU A 98 -9.18 4.80 -4.56
C LEU A 98 -9.71 4.58 -3.15
N TRP A 99 -9.33 3.48 -2.49
CA TRP A 99 -9.91 3.09 -1.20
C TRP A 99 -9.05 3.51 0.00
N SER A 100 -7.73 3.38 -0.09
CA SER A 100 -6.83 3.74 1.02
C SER A 100 -6.61 5.25 1.10
N HIS A 101 -6.24 5.88 -0.02
CA HIS A 101 -5.90 7.31 -0.06
C HIS A 101 -7.02 8.24 -0.52
N ARG A 102 -8.13 7.74 -1.06
CA ARG A 102 -9.22 8.58 -1.58
C ARG A 102 -8.75 9.68 -2.56
N THR A 103 -7.75 9.41 -3.39
CA THR A 103 -7.15 10.46 -4.26
C THR A 103 -8.00 10.80 -5.47
N TYR A 104 -9.02 10.00 -5.77
CA TYR A 104 -9.98 10.26 -6.84
C TYR A 104 -11.33 9.59 -6.54
N LYS A 105 -12.38 10.01 -7.26
CA LYS A 105 -13.74 9.46 -7.15
C LYS A 105 -14.08 8.62 -8.38
N ALA A 106 -14.47 7.37 -8.16
CA ALA A 106 -14.87 6.44 -9.21
C ALA A 106 -16.40 6.17 -9.16
N ARG A 107 -17.05 6.12 -10.32
CA ARG A 107 -18.44 5.66 -10.43
C ARG A 107 -18.53 4.14 -10.30
N LEU A 108 -19.74 3.63 -10.07
CA LEU A 108 -20.01 2.22 -9.79
C LEU A 108 -19.36 1.24 -10.79
N PRO A 109 -19.40 1.45 -12.14
CA PRO A 109 -18.81 0.50 -13.08
C PRO A 109 -17.29 0.31 -12.86
N LEU A 110 -16.58 1.41 -12.66
CA LEU A 110 -15.14 1.37 -12.41
C LEU A 110 -14.83 0.77 -11.03
N ARG A 111 -15.66 1.06 -10.01
CA ARG A 111 -15.51 0.44 -8.68
C ARG A 111 -15.70 -1.07 -8.72
N VAL A 112 -16.68 -1.55 -9.49
CA VAL A 112 -16.92 -2.99 -9.69
C VAL A 112 -15.78 -3.64 -10.47
N PHE A 113 -15.27 -2.98 -11.51
CA PHE A 113 -14.08 -3.46 -12.23
C PHE A 113 -12.87 -3.59 -11.30
N LEU A 114 -12.57 -2.55 -10.51
CA LEU A 114 -11.40 -2.52 -9.64
C LEU A 114 -11.50 -3.52 -8.47
N ILE A 115 -12.71 -3.77 -7.94
CA ILE A 115 -12.86 -4.77 -6.86
C ILE A 115 -12.66 -6.19 -7.39
N ILE A 116 -13.17 -6.51 -8.59
CA ILE A 116 -12.92 -7.79 -9.26
C ILE A 116 -11.43 -7.94 -9.54
N ALA A 117 -10.80 -6.92 -10.10
CA ALA A 117 -9.36 -6.89 -10.36
C ALA A 117 -8.53 -7.08 -9.06
N ASN A 118 -8.96 -6.50 -7.93
CA ASN A 118 -8.30 -6.70 -6.64
C ASN A 118 -8.39 -8.15 -6.16
N THR A 119 -9.53 -8.83 -6.37
CA THR A 119 -9.66 -10.24 -5.98
C THR A 119 -8.69 -11.16 -6.72
N MET A 120 -8.30 -10.81 -7.95
CA MET A 120 -7.28 -11.55 -8.72
C MET A 120 -5.88 -11.43 -8.10
N ALA A 121 -5.58 -10.31 -7.43
CA ALA A 121 -4.28 -10.05 -6.83
C ALA A 121 -4.03 -10.82 -5.53
N PHE A 122 -5.09 -11.30 -4.88
CA PHE A 122 -5.02 -12.12 -3.67
C PHE A 122 -4.19 -11.51 -2.52
N GLN A 123 -4.36 -10.20 -2.28
CA GLN A 123 -3.70 -9.47 -1.18
C GLN A 123 -4.71 -9.04 -0.10
N ASN A 124 -5.47 -10.01 0.43
CA ASN A 124 -6.60 -9.77 1.33
C ASN A 124 -7.71 -8.90 0.72
N ASP A 125 -8.78 -8.69 1.48
CA ASP A 125 -9.87 -7.84 1.04
C ASP A 125 -9.51 -6.34 1.16
N VAL A 126 -10.29 -5.51 0.47
CA VAL A 126 -10.05 -4.06 0.37
C VAL A 126 -10.09 -3.37 1.74
N PHE A 127 -10.89 -3.85 2.69
CA PHE A 127 -10.98 -3.22 4.00
C PHE A 127 -9.72 -3.48 4.83
N GLU A 128 -9.29 -4.74 4.92
CA GLU A 128 -8.07 -5.12 5.63
C GLU A 128 -6.84 -4.42 5.04
N TRP A 129 -6.68 -4.47 3.72
CA TRP A 129 -5.54 -3.85 3.05
C TRP A 129 -5.54 -2.32 3.25
N SER A 130 -6.69 -1.65 3.10
CA SER A 130 -6.76 -0.20 3.30
C SER A 130 -6.50 0.23 4.74
N ARG A 131 -6.92 -0.57 5.72
CA ARG A 131 -6.61 -0.32 7.13
C ARG A 131 -5.10 -0.39 7.37
N ASP A 132 -4.49 -1.49 6.94
CA ASP A 132 -3.06 -1.74 7.17
C ASP A 132 -2.19 -0.73 6.41
N HIS A 133 -2.60 -0.33 5.20
CA HIS A 133 -1.91 0.69 4.40
C HIS A 133 -1.98 2.08 5.03
N ARG A 134 -3.11 2.48 5.60
CA ARG A 134 -3.21 3.75 6.33
C ARG A 134 -2.34 3.75 7.58
N ALA A 135 -2.33 2.64 8.33
CA ALA A 135 -1.45 2.46 9.47
C ALA A 135 0.04 2.42 9.07
N HIS A 136 0.37 1.98 7.86
CA HIS A 136 1.72 2.04 7.32
C HIS A 136 2.17 3.47 7.00
N HIS A 137 1.24 4.32 6.58
CA HIS A 137 1.52 5.72 6.25
C HIS A 137 1.60 6.63 7.47
N LYS A 138 0.72 6.39 8.44
CA LYS A 138 0.59 7.18 9.66
C LYS A 138 1.81 7.01 10.56
#